data_AF-A0A4R1L6R4-F1
#
_entry.id   AF-A0A4R1L6R4-F1
#
_cell.length_a   1.000
_cell.length_b   1.000
_cell.length_c   1.000
_cell.angle_alpha   90.00
_cell.angle_beta   90.00
_cell.angle_gamma   90.00
#
_symmetry.space_group_name_H-M   'P 1'
#
loop_
_entity.id
_entity.type
_entity.pdbx_description
1 polymer ?
#
loop_
_entity_poly.entity_id
_entity_poly.type
_entity_poly.pdbx_seq_one_letter_code
_entity_poly.pdbx_strand_id
1 'polypeptide(L)'
;MSDLSVRNTQASPRRLADSLLRAAGAQGAALLMPPLTGDSTDAGQVGVNAPEFQQLPLAPAVFRAVRATMQEAQQDRYELMISGSAVATQVMAMQLSSGEALFQMAAGVIVNSALFVIEAVSVSEVLGQVYLYRLLLREAQKQLTQL
;
A
#
# COMPACT_ATOMS: atom_id res chain seq x y z
N MET A 1 15.40 -44.51 6.07
CA MET A 1 15.30 -43.46 5.03
C MET A 1 14.02 -42.69 5.29
N SER A 2 14.13 -41.46 5.79
CA SER A 2 12.96 -40.62 6.05
C SER A 2 12.45 -40.08 4.72
N ASP A 3 11.22 -40.45 4.36
CA ASP A 3 10.54 -39.98 3.16
C ASP A 3 10.26 -38.48 3.29
N LEU A 4 10.94 -37.68 2.47
CA LEU A 4 10.78 -36.23 2.41
C LEU A 4 9.66 -35.80 1.44
N SER A 5 9.01 -36.76 0.77
CA SER A 5 8.07 -36.52 -0.35
C SER A 5 6.72 -35.95 0.09
N VAL A 6 6.45 -35.88 1.40
CA VAL A 6 5.21 -35.33 1.98
C VAL A 6 5.35 -33.83 2.35
N ARG A 7 6.51 -33.21 2.11
CA ARG A 7 6.76 -31.80 2.47
C ARG A 7 6.01 -30.82 1.53
N ASN A 8 4.74 -30.58 1.85
CA ASN A 8 3.97 -29.37 1.57
C ASN A 8 3.98 -28.89 0.10
N THR A 9 3.31 -29.63 -0.78
CA THR A 9 3.34 -29.39 -2.23
C THR A 9 2.66 -28.10 -2.72
N GLN A 10 1.88 -27.33 -1.94
CA GLN A 10 1.14 -26.19 -2.52
C GLN A 10 0.77 -25.06 -1.51
N ALA A 11 1.64 -24.69 -0.57
CA ALA A 11 1.42 -23.40 0.09
C ALA A 11 1.70 -22.29 -0.92
N SER A 12 0.64 -21.77 -1.58
CA SER A 12 0.74 -20.67 -2.54
C SER A 12 1.62 -19.57 -1.94
N PRO A 13 2.66 -19.09 -2.64
CA PRO A 13 3.57 -18.07 -2.11
C PRO A 13 2.85 -16.81 -1.60
N ARG A 14 1.69 -16.49 -2.18
CA ARG A 14 0.76 -15.47 -1.66
C ARG A 14 0.26 -15.78 -0.26
N ARG A 15 -0.24 -16.99 -0.01
CA ARG A 15 -0.73 -17.40 1.31
C ARG A 15 0.38 -17.40 2.36
N LEU A 16 1.59 -17.83 1.97
CA LEU A 16 2.75 -17.75 2.84
C LEU A 16 3.09 -16.30 3.17
N ALA A 17 3.19 -15.42 2.17
CA ALA A 17 3.43 -13.99 2.39
C ALA A 17 2.36 -13.36 3.30
N ASP A 18 1.08 -13.66 3.07
CA ASP A 18 -0.03 -13.19 3.92
C ASP A 18 0.14 -13.63 5.36
N SER A 19 0.49 -14.91 5.58
CA SER A 19 0.70 -15.46 6.92
C SER A 19 1.92 -14.84 7.62
N LEU A 20 3.01 -14.62 6.88
CA LEU A 20 4.24 -14.02 7.42
C LEU A 20 4.03 -12.56 7.78
N LEU A 21 3.34 -11.78 6.94
CA LEU A 21 2.99 -10.40 7.24
C LEU A 21 2.06 -10.29 8.46
N ARG A 22 1.07 -11.20 8.58
CA ARG A 22 0.23 -11.29 9.78
C ARG A 22 1.04 -11.62 11.04
N ALA A 23 1.94 -12.60 10.95
CA ALA A 23 2.80 -13.00 12.06
C ALA A 23 3.80 -11.90 12.48
N ALA A 24 4.25 -11.08 11.52
CA ALA A 24 5.17 -9.97 11.77
C ALA A 24 4.51 -8.74 12.43
N GLY A 25 3.25 -8.83 12.82
CA GLY A 25 2.51 -7.76 13.50
C GLY A 25 1.78 -6.85 12.52
N ALA A 26 1.05 -7.44 11.56
CA ALA A 26 0.33 -6.72 10.51
C ALA A 26 -0.38 -5.48 11.06
N GLN A 27 0.03 -4.32 10.53
CA GLN A 27 -0.58 -3.03 10.80
C GLN A 27 -1.62 -2.72 9.72
N GLY A 28 -2.67 -2.00 10.10
CA GLY A 28 -3.60 -1.44 9.14
C GLY A 28 -2.96 -0.26 8.42
N ALA A 29 -2.82 -0.36 7.10
CA ALA A 29 -2.52 0.78 6.23
C ALA A 29 -3.74 1.07 5.36
N ALA A 30 -3.89 2.29 4.87
CA ALA A 30 -4.92 2.64 3.90
C ALA A 30 -4.34 3.49 2.77
N LEU A 31 -4.70 3.20 1.52
CA LEU A 31 -4.43 4.11 0.42
C LEU A 31 -5.46 5.23 0.44
N LEU A 32 -4.97 6.46 0.33
CA LEU A 32 -5.82 7.63 0.16
C LEU A 32 -6.07 7.82 -1.33
N MET A 33 -7.30 7.61 -1.77
CA MET A 33 -7.70 7.76 -3.16
C MET A 33 -8.42 9.09 -3.39
N PRO A 34 -8.14 9.79 -4.50
CA PRO A 34 -8.95 10.93 -4.90
C PRO A 34 -10.39 10.46 -5.20
N PRO A 35 -11.38 11.35 -5.06
CA PRO A 35 -12.75 11.01 -5.45
C PRO A 35 -12.79 10.66 -6.95
N LEU A 36 -13.58 9.65 -7.30
CA LEU A 36 -13.83 9.30 -8.69
C LEU A 36 -14.56 10.49 -9.35
N THR A 37 -14.00 11.01 -10.44
CA THR A 37 -14.66 12.02 -11.28
C THR A 37 -15.81 11.35 -12.02
N GLY A 38 -16.95 11.13 -11.37
CA GLY A 38 -17.97 10.21 -11.88
C GLY A 38 -19.41 10.40 -11.42
N ASP A 39 -19.69 11.11 -10.32
CA ASP A 39 -21.06 11.55 -10.04
C ASP A 39 -21.36 12.83 -10.84
N SER A 40 -21.55 12.63 -12.14
CA SER A 40 -21.91 13.65 -13.13
C SER A 40 -23.40 14.05 -13.08
N THR A 41 -24.14 13.60 -12.07
CA THR A 41 -25.53 14.03 -11.84
C THR A 41 -25.64 15.41 -11.19
N ASP A 42 -24.54 16.00 -10.73
CA ASP A 42 -24.51 17.40 -10.28
C ASP A 42 -23.35 18.17 -10.93
N ALA A 43 -23.53 18.46 -12.22
CA ALA A 43 -22.70 19.41 -12.95
C ALA A 43 -22.93 20.82 -12.40
N GLY A 44 -22.36 21.16 -11.24
CA GLY A 44 -22.66 22.47 -10.67
C GLY A 44 -21.88 23.01 -9.47
N GLN A 45 -21.10 22.23 -8.71
CA GLN A 45 -20.56 22.76 -7.45
C GLN A 45 -19.09 22.40 -7.17
N VAL A 46 -18.21 22.92 -8.02
CA VAL A 46 -16.81 23.16 -7.60
C VAL A 46 -16.86 24.24 -6.51
N GLY A 47 -16.92 23.82 -5.24
CA GLY A 47 -16.84 24.72 -4.08
C GLY A 47 -17.83 24.47 -2.94
N VAL A 48 -18.74 23.49 -3.02
CA VAL A 48 -19.76 23.28 -1.96
C VAL A 48 -19.50 22.05 -1.09
N ASN A 49 -18.88 20.99 -1.63
CA ASN A 49 -18.42 19.86 -0.83
C ASN A 49 -16.93 19.63 -1.06
N ALA A 50 -16.15 19.58 0.02
CA ALA A 50 -14.75 19.22 -0.07
C ALA A 50 -14.66 17.80 -0.68
N PRO A 51 -13.79 17.56 -1.66
CA PRO A 51 -13.63 16.22 -2.24
C PRO A 51 -13.29 15.23 -1.13
N GLU A 52 -14.21 14.31 -0.84
CA GLU A 52 -14.00 13.29 0.17
C GLU A 52 -13.02 12.25 -0.38
N PHE A 53 -11.83 12.20 0.22
CA PHE A 53 -10.86 11.18 -0.11
C PHE A 53 -11.33 9.83 0.40
N GLN A 54 -11.35 8.83 -0.48
CA GLN A 54 -11.69 7.46 -0.11
C GLN A 54 -10.47 6.76 0.49
N GLN A 55 -10.63 6.11 1.64
CA GLN A 55 -9.57 5.28 2.24
C GLN A 55 -9.76 3.82 1.87
N LEU A 56 -8.83 3.24 1.10
CA LEU A 56 -8.84 1.82 0.76
C LEU A 56 -7.95 1.03 1.73
N PRO A 57 -8.51 0.10 2.52
CA PRO A 57 -7.72 -0.66 3.47
C PRO A 57 -6.75 -1.62 2.77
N LEU A 58 -5.50 -1.58 3.22
CA LEU A 58 -4.43 -2.49 2.82
C LEU A 58 -4.00 -3.31 4.04
N ALA A 59 -4.52 -4.53 4.14
CA ALA A 59 -4.12 -5.48 5.17
C ALA A 59 -4.11 -6.92 4.61
N PRO A 60 -3.11 -7.75 4.96
CA PRO A 60 -2.04 -7.47 5.92
C PRO A 60 -0.89 -6.64 5.32
N ALA A 61 -0.36 -5.72 6.13
CA ALA A 61 0.79 -4.89 5.78
C ALA A 61 1.74 -4.70 6.98
N VAL A 62 3.02 -4.47 6.73
CA VAL A 62 4.03 -4.20 7.77
C VAL A 62 4.74 -2.89 7.45
N PHE A 63 4.71 -1.97 8.41
CA PHE A 63 5.34 -0.67 8.30
C PHE A 63 6.60 -0.61 9.16
N ARG A 64 7.70 -0.08 8.61
CA ARG A 64 8.97 0.08 9.34
C ARG A 64 9.75 1.30 8.88
N ALA A 65 10.54 1.88 9.79
CA ALA A 65 11.52 2.89 9.44
C ALA A 65 12.72 2.26 8.71
N VAL A 66 13.20 2.92 7.66
CA VAL A 66 14.43 2.57 6.94
C VAL A 66 15.55 3.43 7.52
N ARG A 67 16.48 2.81 8.25
CA ARG A 67 17.63 3.54 8.81
C ARG A 67 18.49 4.08 7.66
N ALA A 68 18.68 5.39 7.61
CA ALA A 68 19.62 6.00 6.69
C ALA A 68 21.05 5.55 7.05
N THR A 69 21.78 5.02 6.07
CA THR A 69 23.22 4.81 6.20
C THR A 69 23.91 6.19 6.15
N MET A 70 24.19 6.75 7.33
CA MET A 70 25.15 7.83 7.58
C MET A 70 25.21 8.95 6.52
N GLN A 71 24.13 9.71 6.33
CA GLN A 71 24.19 11.04 5.72
C GLN A 71 23.30 12.00 6.53
N GLU A 72 23.91 13.05 7.08
CA GLU A 72 23.36 13.98 8.10
C GLU A 72 22.16 14.85 7.64
N ALA A 73 21.55 14.58 6.50
CA ALA A 73 20.44 15.38 5.97
C ALA A 73 19.34 14.59 5.23
N GLN A 74 19.32 13.26 5.34
CA GLN A 74 18.30 12.46 4.66
C GLN A 74 17.01 12.45 5.49
N GLN A 75 15.90 12.92 4.92
CA GLN A 75 14.56 12.80 5.53
C GLN A 75 14.25 11.34 5.88
N ASP A 76 13.57 11.14 7.02
CA ASP A 76 13.18 9.81 7.47
C ASP A 76 12.39 9.09 6.37
N ARG A 77 12.94 7.96 5.93
CA ARG A 77 12.31 7.07 4.97
C ARG A 77 11.68 5.90 5.68
N TYR A 78 10.53 5.50 5.18
CA TYR A 78 9.78 4.37 5.69
C TYR A 78 9.55 3.37 4.59
N GLU A 79 9.30 2.14 4.98
CA GLU A 79 8.94 1.07 4.08
C GLU A 79 7.64 0.44 4.53
N LEU A 80 6.72 0.29 3.58
CA LEU A 80 5.47 -0.44 3.77
C LEU A 80 5.47 -1.68 2.88
N MET A 81 5.44 -2.84 3.52
CA MET A 81 5.35 -4.15 2.87
C MET A 81 3.89 -4.61 2.90
N ILE A 82 3.29 -4.86 1.75
CA ILE A 82 1.86 -5.16 1.61
C ILE A 82 1.71 -6.50 0.92
N SER A 83 0.77 -7.31 1.42
CA SER A 83 0.38 -8.54 0.75
C SER A 83 -0.10 -8.29 -0.68
N GLY A 84 0.35 -9.15 -1.60
CA GLY A 84 -0.16 -9.16 -2.97
C GLY A 84 -1.64 -9.55 -3.09
N SER A 85 -2.22 -10.26 -2.11
CA SER A 85 -3.66 -10.57 -2.09
C SER A 85 -4.50 -9.35 -1.66
N ALA A 86 -4.00 -8.57 -0.71
CA ALA A 86 -4.62 -7.32 -0.27
C ALA A 86 -4.72 -6.32 -1.42
N VAL A 87 -3.62 -6.13 -2.17
CA VAL A 87 -3.60 -5.22 -3.33
C VAL A 87 -4.53 -5.73 -4.43
N ALA A 88 -4.52 -7.03 -4.75
CA ALA A 88 -5.40 -7.57 -5.78
C ALA A 88 -6.89 -7.40 -5.44
N THR A 89 -7.25 -7.49 -4.16
CA THR A 89 -8.63 -7.21 -3.70
C THR A 89 -9.03 -5.77 -4.05
N GLN A 90 -8.15 -4.80 -3.81
CA GLN A 90 -8.43 -3.39 -4.12
C GLN A 90 -8.44 -3.10 -5.63
N VAL A 91 -7.52 -3.71 -6.38
CA VAL A 91 -7.50 -3.62 -7.86
C VAL A 91 -8.82 -4.13 -8.44
N MET A 92 -9.31 -5.28 -7.97
CA MET A 92 -10.60 -5.82 -8.40
C MET A 92 -11.77 -4.93 -8.00
N ALA A 93 -11.79 -4.44 -6.76
CA ALA A 93 -12.86 -3.58 -6.25
C ALA A 93 -12.96 -2.25 -7.04
N MET A 94 -11.82 -1.68 -7.41
CA MET A 94 -11.74 -0.45 -8.20
C MET A 94 -11.75 -0.68 -9.72
N GLN A 95 -11.88 -1.94 -10.17
CA GLN A 95 -11.88 -2.32 -11.59
C GLN A 95 -10.64 -1.82 -12.36
N LEU A 96 -9.49 -1.82 -11.71
CA LEU A 96 -8.22 -1.37 -12.29
C LEU A 96 -7.51 -2.49 -13.04
N SER A 97 -6.63 -2.11 -13.97
CA SER A 97 -5.84 -3.05 -14.78
C SER A 97 -4.68 -3.68 -14.01
N SER A 98 -4.14 -3.02 -12.99
CA SER A 98 -2.97 -3.49 -12.25
C SER A 98 -2.83 -2.85 -10.87
N GLY A 99 -1.97 -3.44 -10.03
CA GLY A 99 -1.55 -2.81 -8.77
C GLY A 99 -0.74 -1.53 -8.98
N GLU A 100 -0.01 -1.41 -10.09
CA GLU A 100 0.69 -0.16 -10.42
C GLU A 100 -0.30 0.98 -10.68
N ALA A 101 -1.36 0.71 -11.45
CA ALA A 101 -2.43 1.69 -11.67
C ALA A 101 -3.09 2.12 -10.35
N LEU A 102 -3.27 1.18 -9.41
CA LEU A 102 -3.77 1.48 -8.07
C LEU A 102 -2.87 2.48 -7.33
N PHE A 103 -1.56 2.26 -7.32
CA PHE A 103 -0.64 3.16 -6.59
C PHE A 103 -0.43 4.50 -7.29
N GLN A 104 -0.49 4.54 -8.62
CA GLN A 104 -0.40 5.79 -9.39
C GLN A 104 -1.62 6.71 -9.16
N MET A 105 -2.79 6.13 -8.91
CA MET A 105 -4.00 6.89 -8.57
C MET A 105 -3.99 7.39 -7.12
N ALA A 106 -3.24 6.75 -6.22
CA ALA A 106 -3.26 7.09 -4.81
C ALA A 106 -2.60 8.46 -4.54
N ALA A 107 -3.28 9.30 -3.77
CA ALA A 107 -2.73 10.56 -3.27
C ALA A 107 -1.67 10.34 -2.18
N GLY A 108 -1.73 9.20 -1.48
CA GLY A 108 -0.76 8.82 -0.45
C GLY A 108 -1.19 7.56 0.30
N VAL A 109 -0.48 7.27 1.39
CA VAL A 109 -0.77 6.16 2.29
C VAL A 109 -0.95 6.68 3.70
N ILE A 110 -2.01 6.26 4.38
CA ILE A 110 -2.21 6.50 5.80
C ILE A 110 -1.74 5.27 6.57
N VAL A 111 -0.85 5.47 7.53
CA VAL A 111 -0.41 4.43 8.48
C VAL A 111 -0.44 5.05 9.87
N ASN A 112 -1.13 4.42 10.82
CA ASN A 112 -1.25 4.92 12.20
C ASN A 112 -1.68 6.41 12.28
N SER A 113 -2.64 6.81 11.44
CA SER A 113 -3.15 8.19 11.32
C SER A 113 -2.15 9.23 10.80
N ALA A 114 -0.95 8.83 10.38
CA ALA A 114 0.02 9.69 9.70
C ALA A 114 -0.05 9.49 8.19
N LEU A 115 0.10 10.59 7.43
CA LEU A 115 0.09 10.59 5.97
C LEU A 115 1.51 10.47 5.43
N PHE A 116 1.68 9.55 4.48
CA PHE A 116 2.93 9.31 3.79
C PHE A 116 2.75 9.45 2.28
N VAL A 117 3.78 10.00 1.64
CA VAL A 117 3.90 10.08 0.17
C VAL A 117 4.63 8.84 -0.33
N ILE A 118 4.12 8.23 -1.41
CA ILE A 118 4.77 7.11 -2.08
C ILE A 118 5.92 7.64 -2.94
N GLU A 119 7.16 7.27 -2.61
CA GLU A 119 8.35 7.64 -3.38
C GLU A 119 8.72 6.60 -4.43
N ALA A 120 8.50 5.32 -4.12
CA ALA A 120 8.76 4.23 -5.05
C ALA A 120 7.92 3.00 -4.74
N VAL A 121 7.67 2.20 -5.77
CA VAL A 121 6.97 0.91 -5.68
C VAL A 121 7.90 -0.18 -6.20
N SER A 122 8.00 -1.30 -5.49
CA SER A 122 8.67 -2.51 -5.95
C SER A 122 7.77 -3.71 -5.72
N VAL A 123 7.90 -4.73 -6.57
CA VAL A 123 7.12 -5.97 -6.47
C VAL A 123 8.04 -7.16 -6.27
N SER A 124 7.53 -8.17 -5.55
CA SER A 124 8.14 -9.49 -5.54
C SER A 124 7.13 -10.50 -6.05
N GLU A 125 7.57 -11.28 -7.02
CA GLU A 125 6.75 -12.26 -7.72
C GLU A 125 7.42 -13.62 -7.77
N VAL A 126 6.59 -14.63 -7.99
CA VAL A 126 7.05 -16.00 -8.23
C VAL A 126 6.02 -16.67 -9.14
N LEU A 127 6.50 -17.34 -10.18
CA LEU A 127 5.64 -17.96 -11.21
C LEU A 127 4.63 -16.96 -11.82
N GLY A 128 5.04 -15.70 -12.02
CA GLY A 128 4.18 -14.63 -12.57
C GLY A 128 3.06 -14.16 -11.64
N GLN A 129 3.12 -14.50 -10.34
CA GLN A 129 2.17 -14.05 -9.34
C GLN A 129 2.86 -13.13 -8.34
N VAL A 130 2.37 -11.89 -8.24
CA VAL A 130 2.84 -10.95 -7.20
C VAL A 130 2.31 -11.40 -5.85
N TYR A 131 3.24 -11.64 -4.92
CA TYR A 131 2.92 -12.03 -3.55
C TYR A 131 3.20 -10.91 -2.54
N LEU A 132 4.01 -9.92 -2.91
CA LEU A 132 4.38 -8.81 -2.04
C LEU A 132 4.58 -7.52 -2.86
N TYR A 133 4.05 -6.42 -2.34
CA TYR A 133 4.38 -5.07 -2.76
C TYR A 133 5.20 -4.39 -1.67
N ARG A 134 6.20 -3.60 -2.07
CA ARG A 134 7.06 -2.84 -1.18
C ARG A 134 7.03 -1.39 -1.62
N LEU A 135 6.51 -0.52 -0.76
CA LEU A 135 6.46 0.92 -0.98
C LEU A 135 7.57 1.58 -0.18
N LEU A 136 8.36 2.42 -0.84
CA LEU A 136 9.19 3.41 -0.15
C LEU A 136 8.35 4.65 0.08
N LEU A 137 8.34 5.10 1.33
CA LEU A 137 7.48 6.14 1.83
C LEU A 137 8.30 7.24 2.48
N ARG A 138 7.77 8.45 2.41
CA ARG A 138 8.26 9.61 3.17
C ARG A 138 7.10 10.27 3.86
N GLU A 139 7.31 10.75 5.09
CA GLU A 139 6.27 11.48 5.81
C GLU A 139 5.87 12.74 5.04
N ALA A 140 4.56 12.96 4.87
CA ALA A 140 4.06 14.17 4.26
C ALA A 140 4.33 15.33 5.21
N GLN A 141 5.13 16.31 4.78
CA GLN A 141 5.36 17.50 5.59
C GLN A 141 4.03 18.18 5.86
N LYS A 142 3.68 18.38 7.13
CA LYS A 142 2.63 19.34 7.48
C LYS A 142 3.08 20.68 6.93
N GLN A 143 2.43 21.19 5.89
CA GLN A 143 2.58 22.58 5.51
C GLN A 143 2.14 23.40 6.72
N LEU A 144 3.11 23.88 7.49
CA LEU A 144 2.92 24.96 8.44
C LEU A 144 2.49 26.16 7.60
N THR A 145 1.18 26.34 7.47
CA THR A 145 0.59 27.58 7.01
C THR A 145 1.04 28.67 8.00
N GLN A 146 2.14 29.34 7.70
CA GLN A 146 2.47 30.61 8.32
C GLN A 146 1.53 31.64 7.70
N LEU A 147 0.52 32.06 8.48
CA LEU A 147 -0.19 33.32 8.33
C LEU A 147 0.45 34.34 9.27
#